data_AF-A0A1W9WNM6-F1
#
_entry.id   AF-A0A1W9WNM6-F1
#
_cell.length_a   1.000
_cell.length_b   1.000
_cell.length_c   1.000
_cell.angle_alpha   90.00
_cell.angle_beta   90.00
_cell.angle_gamma   90.00
#
_symmetry.space_group_name_H-M   'P 1'
#
loop_
_entity.id
_entity.type
_entity.pdbx_description
1 polymer ?
#
loop_
_entity_poly.entity_id
_entity_poly.type
_entity_poly.pdbx_seq_one_letter_code
_entity_poly.pdbx_strand_id
1 'polypeptide(L)'
;MKENCKKNFERISEYLDGELGPDACQQIEQHLMECPECQDCFEALKRSIDLCRKSTREEIPKDMRERLRIKLRDCFEHQETSGT
;
A
#
# COMPACT_ATOMS: atom_id res chain seq x y z
N MET A 1 -6.48 5.89 -25.27
CA MET A 1 -6.05 4.74 -24.44
C MET A 1 -5.83 3.47 -25.26
N LYS A 2 -4.60 2.95 -25.28
CA LYS A 2 -4.20 1.69 -25.94
C LYS A 2 -4.69 0.47 -25.13
N GLU A 3 -4.79 -0.70 -25.76
CA GLU A 3 -5.23 -1.96 -25.11
C GLU A 3 -4.38 -2.32 -23.87
N ASN A 4 -3.06 -2.15 -23.96
CA ASN A 4 -2.15 -2.41 -22.84
C ASN A 4 -2.40 -1.47 -21.64
N CYS A 5 -2.79 -0.21 -21.91
CA CYS A 5 -3.12 0.77 -20.87
C CYS A 5 -4.43 0.41 -20.16
N LYS A 6 -5.43 -0.13 -20.87
CA LYS A 6 -6.68 -0.60 -20.26
C LYS A 6 -6.44 -1.76 -19.30
N LYS A 7 -5.67 -2.76 -19.76
CA LYS A 7 -5.33 -3.93 -18.95
C LYS A 7 -4.52 -3.57 -17.70
N ASN A 8 -3.61 -2.61 -17.82
CA ASN A 8 -2.84 -2.12 -16.66
C ASN A 8 -3.69 -1.26 -15.73
N PHE A 9 -4.64 -0.47 -16.26
CA PHE A 9 -5.51 0.38 -15.43
C PHE A 9 -6.33 -0.42 -14.43
N GLU A 10 -6.90 -1.56 -14.84
CA GLU A 10 -7.64 -2.46 -13.93
C GLU A 10 -6.76 -2.94 -12.76
N ARG A 11 -5.47 -3.17 -13.03
CA ARG A 11 -4.50 -3.67 -12.06
C ARG A 11 -3.86 -2.58 -11.21
N ILE A 12 -4.05 -1.30 -11.53
CA ILE A 12 -3.51 -0.18 -10.74
C ILE A 12 -4.18 -0.14 -9.35
N SER A 13 -5.47 -0.48 -9.23
CA SER A 13 -6.13 -0.56 -7.91
C SER A 13 -5.50 -1.67 -7.08
N GLU A 14 -5.41 -2.89 -7.62
CA GLU A 14 -4.77 -4.04 -6.96
C GLU A 14 -3.32 -3.73 -6.54
N TYR A 15 -2.58 -2.97 -7.36
CA TYR A 15 -1.24 -2.49 -7.03
C TYR A 15 -1.23 -1.54 -5.83
N LEU A 16 -2.14 -0.57 -5.79
CA LEU A 16 -2.27 0.39 -4.68
C LEU A 16 -2.73 -0.28 -3.38
N ASP A 17 -3.54 -1.34 -3.48
CA ASP A 17 -4.03 -2.12 -2.36
C ASP A 17 -3.00 -3.17 -1.87
N GLY A 18 -1.93 -3.40 -2.64
CA GLY A 18 -0.84 -4.33 -2.29
C GLY A 18 -1.18 -5.80 -2.53
N GLU A 19 -2.14 -6.09 -3.40
CA GLU A 19 -2.66 -7.44 -3.68
C GLU A 19 -1.90 -8.15 -4.81
N LEU A 20 -1.00 -7.43 -5.49
CA LEU A 20 -0.20 -7.98 -6.59
C LEU A 20 1.06 -8.70 -6.10
N GLY A 21 1.40 -9.77 -6.81
CA GLY A 21 2.70 -10.42 -6.69
C GLY A 21 3.85 -9.57 -7.27
N PRO A 22 5.12 -9.87 -6.94
CA PRO A 22 6.28 -9.05 -7.27
C PRO A 22 6.47 -8.82 -8.78
N ASP A 23 6.23 -9.85 -9.60
CA ASP A 23 6.34 -9.76 -11.06
C ASP A 23 5.30 -8.79 -11.65
N ALA A 24 4.07 -8.82 -11.12
CA ALA A 24 3.00 -7.93 -11.53
C ALA A 24 3.24 -6.48 -11.11
N CYS A 25 3.79 -6.25 -9.91
CA CYS A 25 4.22 -4.92 -9.47
C CYS A 25 5.24 -4.33 -10.45
N GLN A 26 6.27 -5.11 -10.80
CA GLN A 26 7.34 -4.63 -11.66
C GLN A 26 6.84 -4.26 -13.08
N GLN A 27 5.90 -5.03 -13.62
CA GLN A 27 5.23 -4.70 -14.89
C GLN A 27 4.45 -3.38 -14.83
N ILE A 28 3.73 -3.14 -13.72
CA ILE A 28 2.97 -1.89 -13.51
C ILE A 28 3.96 -0.72 -13.37
N GLU A 29 4.99 -0.85 -12.54
CA GLU A 29 6.01 0.18 -12.33
C GLU A 29 6.69 0.57 -13.64
N GLN A 30 7.07 -0.41 -14.45
CA GLN A 30 7.64 -0.17 -15.78
C GLN A 30 6.64 0.59 -16.68
N HIS A 31 5.38 0.15 -16.73
CA HIS A 31 4.38 0.81 -17.55
C HIS A 31 4.14 2.27 -17.14
N LEU A 32 4.10 2.54 -15.83
CA LEU A 32 3.93 3.88 -15.27
C LEU A 32 5.09 4.81 -15.65
N MET A 33 6.32 4.28 -15.75
CA MET A 33 7.47 5.06 -16.25
C MET A 33 7.38 5.37 -17.75
N GLU A 34 6.80 4.48 -18.55
CA GLU A 34 6.76 4.61 -20.01
C GLU A 34 5.47 5.28 -20.53
N CYS A 35 4.42 5.41 -19.70
CA CYS A 35 3.11 5.87 -20.12
C CYS A 35 2.59 7.04 -19.25
N PRO A 36 2.71 8.29 -19.71
CA PRO A 36 2.23 9.48 -18.98
C PRO A 36 0.73 9.45 -18.66
N GLU A 37 -0.10 8.95 -19.59
CA GLU A 37 -1.55 8.84 -19.38
C GLU A 37 -1.87 7.94 -18.17
N CYS A 38 -1.18 6.80 -18.05
CA CYS A 38 -1.37 5.88 -16.92
C CYS A 38 -0.76 6.43 -15.63
N GLN A 39 0.35 7.17 -15.71
CA GLN A 39 0.93 7.88 -14.58
C GLN A 39 -0.05 8.92 -14.00
N ASP A 40 -0.70 9.71 -14.84
CA ASP A 40 -1.72 10.69 -14.41
C ASP A 40 -2.92 10.00 -13.75
N CYS A 41 -3.39 8.88 -14.32
CA CYS A 41 -4.45 8.07 -13.73
C CYS A 41 -4.06 7.50 -12.36
N PHE A 42 -2.85 6.96 -12.23
CA PHE A 42 -2.32 6.45 -10.97
C PHE A 42 -2.30 7.54 -9.89
N GLU A 43 -1.77 8.72 -10.23
CA GLU A 43 -1.72 9.86 -9.32
C GLU A 43 -3.11 10.35 -8.90
N ALA A 44 -4.06 10.38 -9.83
CA ALA A 44 -5.45 10.73 -9.52
C ALA A 44 -6.09 9.74 -8.54
N LEU A 45 -5.93 8.43 -8.76
CA LEU A 45 -6.49 7.40 -7.89
C LEU A 45 -5.83 7.44 -6.50
N LYS A 46 -4.52 7.57 -6.44
CA LYS A 46 -3.77 7.71 -5.18
C LYS A 46 -4.27 8.90 -4.35
N ARG A 47 -4.50 10.05 -4.98
CA ARG A 47 -5.06 11.24 -4.29
C ARG A 47 -6.46 10.98 -3.74
N SER A 48 -7.30 10.27 -4.48
CA SER A 48 -8.63 9.86 -4.00
C SER A 48 -8.54 8.97 -2.76
N ILE A 49 -7.62 7.99 -2.75
CA ILE A 49 -7.37 7.12 -1.58
C ILE A 49 -6.90 7.95 -0.37
N ASP A 50 -5.94 8.85 -0.58
CA ASP A 50 -5.44 9.73 0.49
C ASP A 50 -6.55 10.63 1.06
N LEU A 51 -7.45 11.14 0.21
CA LEU A 51 -8.59 11.93 0.65
C LEU A 51 -9.55 11.10 1.51
N CYS A 52 -9.91 9.90 1.04
CA CYS A 52 -10.74 8.96 1.81
C CYS A 52 -10.12 8.63 3.18
N ARG A 53 -8.82 8.33 3.22
CA ARG A 53 -8.08 8.03 4.46
C ARG A 53 -8.05 9.19 5.45
N LYS A 54 -7.98 10.44 4.96
CA LYS A 54 -8.00 11.63 5.83
C LYS A 54 -9.37 11.87 6.45
N SER A 55 -10.43 11.64 5.68
CA SER A 55 -11.81 11.83 6.15
C SER A 55 -12.26 10.80 7.19
N THR A 56 -11.67 9.59 7.17
CA THR A 56 -12.03 8.48 8.07
C THR A 56 -11.07 8.30 9.25
N ARG A 57 -10.11 9.21 9.43
CA ARG A 57 -9.06 9.03 10.45
C ARG A 57 -9.58 9.33 11.85
N GLU A 58 -10.09 8.31 12.52
CA GLU A 58 -10.18 8.33 13.98
C GLU A 58 -8.77 8.24 14.56
N GLU A 59 -8.40 9.23 15.39
CA GLU A 59 -7.11 9.20 16.06
C GLU A 59 -7.10 8.09 17.12
N ILE A 60 -6.23 7.09 16.93
CA ILE A 60 -5.99 6.09 17.99
C ILE A 60 -5.61 6.85 19.28
N PRO A 61 -6.17 6.55 20.45
CA PRO A 61 -5.74 7.18 21.69
C PRO A 61 -4.25 6.97 21.96
N LYS A 62 -3.56 7.97 22.54
CA LYS A 62 -2.12 7.87 22.85
C LYS A 62 -1.79 6.65 23.73
N ASP A 63 -2.63 6.40 24.73
CA ASP A 63 -2.49 5.26 25.64
C ASP A 63 -2.56 3.90 24.91
N MET A 64 -3.48 3.75 23.96
CA MET A 64 -3.56 2.56 23.12
C MET A 64 -2.30 2.36 22.26
N ARG A 65 -1.75 3.42 21.68
CA ARG A 65 -0.49 3.35 20.91
C ARG A 65 0.69 2.93 21.79
N GLU A 66 0.79 3.47 23.00
CA GLU A 66 1.83 3.13 23.98
C GLU A 66 1.76 1.65 24.35
N ARG A 67 0.58 1.18 24.76
CA ARG A 67 0.33 -0.21 25.15
C ARG A 67 0.60 -1.18 24.00
N LEU A 68 0.21 -0.83 22.78
CA LEU A 68 0.50 -1.65 21.60
C LEU A 68 2.01 -1.76 21.35
N ARG A 69 2.76 -0.67 21.45
CA ARG A 69 4.23 -0.69 21.28
C ARG A 69 4.93 -1.54 22.33
N ILE A 70 4.50 -1.45 23.59
CA ILE A 70 5.03 -2.28 24.67
C ILE A 70 4.78 -3.76 24.34
N LYS A 71 3.53 -4.13 24.02
CA LYS A 71 3.18 -5.51 23.67
C LYS A 71 3.93 -6.05 22.46
N LEU A 72 4.11 -5.24 21.42
CA LEU A 72 4.88 -5.64 20.25
C LEU A 72 6.34 -5.91 20.63
N ARG A 73 6.97 -5.02 21.40
CA ARG A 73 8.34 -5.18 21.89
C ARG A 73 8.50 -6.47 22.70
N ASP A 74 7.63 -6.69 23.68
CA ASP A 74 7.64 -7.90 24.50
C ASP A 74 7.55 -9.15 23.60
N CYS A 75 6.65 -9.18 22.61
CA CYS A 75 6.53 -10.30 21.68
C CYS A 75 7.82 -10.55 20.88
N PHE A 76 8.51 -9.50 20.43
CA PHE A 76 9.77 -9.65 19.69
C PHE A 76 10.91 -10.16 20.60
N GLU A 77 10.99 -9.69 21.85
CA GLU A 77 12.00 -10.14 22.83
C GLU A 77 11.80 -11.60 23.27
N HIS A 78 10.56 -12.10 23.30
CA HIS A 78 10.26 -13.50 23.64
C HIS A 78 10.44 -14.48 22.46
N GLN A 79 10.51 -13.99 21.22
CA GLN A 79 10.86 -14.81 20.06
C GLN A 79 12.36 -15.15 19.99
N GLU A 80 13.22 -14.37 20.66
CA GLU A 80 14.67 -14.64 20.71
C GLU A 80 15.07 -15.65 21.79
N THR A 81 14.19 -15.98 22.74
CA THR A 81 14.47 -16.93 23.84
C THR A 81 13.90 -18.33 23.63
N SER A 82 13.12 -18.56 22.57
CA SER A 82 12.48 -19.85 22.25
C SER A 82 13.16 -20.59 21.07
N GLY A 83 14.29 -20.07 20.58
CA GLY A 83 15.11 -20.68 19.53
C GLY A 83 16.45 -21.25 20.02
N THR A 84 16.46 -21.97 21.15
CA THR A 84 17.58 -22.87 21.51
C THR A 84 17.12 -24.32 21.50
#